data_AF-A0AAR5QEI9-F1
#
_entry.id   AF-A0AAR5QEI9-F1
#
_cell.length_a   1.000
_cell.length_b   1.000
_cell.length_c   1.000
_cell.angle_alpha   90.00
_cell.angle_beta   90.00
_cell.angle_gamma   90.00
#
_symmetry.space_group_name_H-M   'P 1'
#
loop_
_entity.id
_entity.type
_entity.pdbx_description
1 polymer ?
#
loop_
_entity_poly.entity_id
_entity_poly.type
_entity_poly.pdbx_seq_one_letter_code
_entity_poly.pdbx_strand_id
1 'polypeptide(L)'
;MSHEVVVTNEWGQEFHPSKLYYKGLLGDLCHEKADAAGTVMFTPTERLKYFKFLVSTTKEMSLHFIFRAPPLPYSHNLFALPFDTNIWISCAIVLSLCGLVIWIIMSWEAKVASFAANRQMHNENAASFLDIVMMQIGVVCQMDYFHEPRSTAGKIATFSLLLGFSYLYNAFCARIVVLLQATANNLHDYKALYEAKMDMGVEATSYNIYYFSHPNSRTNEDYRKLIYQKKIAPNNKFLPATDGMRLVQNSYFAFHVELTTASDLILATFNNQEKCAVRKVNSIFKEDKPYLASPINSTVTEYLMIGLVNSHLKSSSSSLKSVF
;
A
#
# COMPACT_ATOMS: atom_id res chain seq x y z
N MET A 1 -23.84 30.93 -36.66
CA MET A 1 -22.95 31.23 -35.53
C MET A 1 -21.57 30.75 -35.91
N SER A 2 -20.61 31.66 -36.02
CA SER A 2 -19.20 31.28 -36.14
C SER A 2 -18.71 30.89 -34.75
N HIS A 3 -18.29 29.63 -34.59
CA HIS A 3 -17.69 29.17 -33.34
C HIS A 3 -16.18 29.37 -33.44
N GLU A 4 -15.65 30.26 -32.61
CA GLU A 4 -14.21 30.48 -32.51
C GLU A 4 -13.67 29.72 -31.31
N VAL A 5 -12.59 28.96 -31.53
CA VAL A 5 -11.95 28.16 -30.48
C VAL A 5 -10.66 28.86 -30.06
N VAL A 6 -10.65 29.36 -28.82
CA VAL A 6 -9.45 29.93 -28.21
C VAL A 6 -8.74 28.85 -27.41
N VAL A 7 -7.48 28.57 -27.77
CA VAL A 7 -6.66 27.56 -27.09
C VAL A 7 -5.64 28.24 -26.19
N THR A 8 -5.62 27.84 -24.92
CA THR A 8 -4.63 28.30 -23.94
C THR A 8 -3.99 27.12 -23.21
N ASN A 9 -2.70 27.25 -22.89
CA ASN A 9 -1.90 26.17 -22.28
C ASN A 9 -1.96 26.16 -20.74
N GLU A 10 -2.67 27.09 -20.13
CA GLU A 10 -2.73 27.26 -18.66
C GLU A 10 -4.19 27.32 -18.21
N TRP A 11 -4.53 26.63 -17.11
CA TRP A 11 -5.88 26.71 -16.52
C TRP A 11 -6.18 28.11 -15.99
N GLY A 12 -5.19 28.75 -15.37
CA GLY A 12 -5.25 30.16 -15.04
C GLY A 12 -4.60 30.51 -13.71
N GLN A 13 -4.12 31.74 -13.64
CA GLN A 13 -3.43 32.28 -12.46
C GLN A 13 -4.24 33.41 -11.85
N GLU A 14 -4.33 33.38 -10.53
CA GLU A 14 -4.96 34.45 -9.75
C GLU A 14 -3.98 35.60 -9.57
N PHE A 15 -4.47 36.82 -9.71
CA PHE A 15 -3.72 38.02 -9.35
C PHE A 15 -3.78 38.21 -7.84
N HIS A 16 -2.64 38.10 -7.16
CA HIS A 16 -2.56 38.45 -5.75
C HIS A 16 -2.38 39.97 -5.64
N PRO A 17 -3.22 40.74 -4.90
CA PRO A 17 -4.18 40.33 -3.85
C PRO A 17 -5.67 40.31 -4.25
N SER A 18 -6.05 40.69 -5.48
CA SER A 18 -7.46 40.84 -5.87
C SER A 18 -8.21 39.53 -6.13
N LYS A 19 -7.51 38.38 -6.13
CA LYS A 19 -8.04 37.03 -6.44
C LYS A 19 -8.76 36.94 -7.79
N LEU A 20 -8.54 37.91 -8.68
CA LEU A 20 -9.10 37.91 -10.02
C LEU A 20 -8.18 37.13 -10.96
N TYR A 21 -8.76 36.25 -11.78
CA TYR A 21 -7.99 35.50 -12.78
C TYR A 21 -7.62 36.42 -13.95
N TYR A 22 -6.33 36.55 -14.24
CA TYR A 22 -5.84 37.48 -15.28
C TYR A 22 -5.24 36.75 -16.50
N LYS A 23 -4.93 35.46 -16.36
CA LYS A 23 -4.28 34.65 -17.41
C LYS A 23 -4.89 33.26 -17.47
N GLY A 24 -4.76 32.61 -18.63
CA GLY A 24 -5.20 31.24 -18.90
C GLY A 24 -6.72 31.16 -19.10
N LEU A 25 -7.23 29.92 -19.16
CA LEU A 25 -8.65 29.63 -19.38
C LEU A 25 -9.57 30.42 -18.42
N LEU A 26 -9.27 30.42 -17.12
CA LEU A 26 -10.04 31.16 -16.13
C LEU A 26 -9.99 32.68 -16.34
N GLY A 27 -8.85 33.20 -16.81
CA GLY A 27 -8.70 34.61 -17.17
C GLY A 27 -9.55 34.99 -18.37
N ASP A 28 -9.58 34.16 -19.41
CA ASP A 28 -10.38 34.41 -20.61
C ASP A 28 -11.89 34.33 -20.32
N LEU A 29 -12.31 33.43 -19.43
CA LEU A 29 -13.68 33.35 -18.94
C LEU A 29 -14.05 34.54 -18.05
N CYS A 30 -13.14 35.02 -17.19
CA CYS A 30 -13.38 36.20 -16.35
C CYS A 30 -13.51 37.50 -17.14
N HIS A 31 -12.77 37.63 -18.25
CA HIS A 31 -12.76 38.84 -19.09
C HIS A 31 -13.71 38.73 -20.28
N GLU A 32 -14.65 37.79 -20.27
CA GLU A 32 -15.67 37.60 -21.31
C GLU A 32 -15.07 37.42 -22.72
N LYS A 33 -13.83 36.91 -22.82
CA LYS A 33 -13.21 36.55 -24.10
C LYS A 33 -13.70 35.20 -24.62
N ALA A 34 -14.23 34.36 -23.73
CA ALA A 34 -14.78 33.06 -24.03
C ALA A 34 -16.11 32.85 -23.27
N ASP A 35 -17.10 32.27 -23.93
CA ASP A 35 -18.44 32.07 -23.38
C ASP A 35 -18.58 30.81 -22.52
N ALA A 36 -17.69 29.83 -22.72
CA ALA A 36 -17.67 28.56 -22.00
C ALA A 36 -16.28 27.90 -22.03
N ALA A 37 -15.96 27.13 -20.99
CA ALA A 37 -14.76 26.31 -20.96
C ALA A 37 -14.91 25.10 -21.88
N GLY A 38 -13.87 24.74 -22.63
CA GLY A 38 -13.79 23.48 -23.39
C GLY A 38 -13.22 22.30 -22.59
N THR A 39 -12.71 22.55 -21.38
CA THR A 39 -12.10 21.54 -20.50
C THR A 39 -12.69 21.63 -19.09
N VAL A 40 -12.55 20.55 -18.32
CA VAL A 40 -13.01 20.47 -16.94
C VAL A 40 -12.00 21.11 -15.98
N MET A 41 -12.51 21.59 -14.85
CA MET A 41 -11.69 22.20 -13.81
C MET A 41 -12.23 21.87 -12.42
N PHE A 42 -11.35 21.90 -11.44
CA PHE A 42 -11.74 21.74 -10.05
C PHE A 42 -12.56 22.92 -9.55
N THR A 43 -13.45 22.64 -8.59
CA THR A 43 -14.45 23.58 -8.07
C THR A 43 -14.15 24.00 -6.62
N PRO A 44 -13.02 24.67 -6.32
CA PRO A 44 -12.82 25.27 -5.01
C PRO A 44 -13.93 26.30 -4.76
N THR A 45 -14.36 26.43 -3.52
CA THR A 45 -15.47 27.31 -3.11
C THR A 45 -15.26 28.77 -3.52
N GLU A 46 -14.01 29.21 -3.64
CA GLU A 46 -13.67 30.58 -4.07
C GLU A 46 -14.08 30.87 -5.53
N ARG A 47 -14.05 29.86 -6.41
CA ARG A 47 -14.41 30.01 -7.83
C ARG A 47 -15.91 30.14 -8.07
N LEU A 48 -16.75 29.68 -7.14
CA LEU A 48 -18.21 29.80 -7.24
C LEU A 48 -18.69 31.25 -7.30
N LYS A 49 -17.85 32.22 -6.92
CA LYS A 49 -18.14 33.65 -7.02
C LYS A 49 -18.03 34.21 -8.44
N TYR A 50 -17.26 33.55 -9.30
CA TYR A 50 -16.90 34.05 -10.63
C TYR A 50 -17.47 33.17 -11.75
N PHE A 51 -17.62 31.87 -11.49
CA PHE A 51 -18.00 30.89 -12.50
C PHE A 51 -19.20 30.05 -12.05
N LYS A 52 -20.02 29.68 -13.04
CA LYS A 52 -21.07 28.69 -12.89
C LYS A 52 -20.53 27.34 -13.38
N PHE A 53 -20.53 26.35 -12.49
CA PHE A 53 -20.16 24.99 -12.83
C PHE A 53 -21.38 24.21 -13.34
N LEU A 54 -21.19 23.50 -14.44
CA LEU A 54 -22.25 22.86 -15.21
C LEU A 54 -22.36 21.38 -14.85
N VAL A 55 -21.77 20.52 -15.67
CA VAL A 55 -21.83 19.07 -15.55
C VAL A 55 -20.40 18.53 -15.49
N SER A 56 -20.19 17.52 -14.65
CA SER A 56 -18.97 16.71 -14.67
C SER A 56 -19.04 15.79 -15.88
N THR A 57 -18.27 16.08 -16.92
CA THR A 57 -18.21 15.24 -18.13
C THR A 57 -17.24 14.05 -17.96
N THR A 58 -16.36 14.11 -16.95
CA THR A 58 -15.45 13.01 -16.63
C THR A 58 -16.09 12.11 -15.58
N LYS A 59 -16.19 10.81 -15.89
CA LYS A 59 -16.80 9.83 -15.00
C LYS A 59 -15.82 9.34 -13.92
N GLU A 60 -14.51 9.47 -14.14
CA GLU A 60 -13.48 8.74 -13.37
C GLU A 60 -12.18 9.53 -13.08
N MET A 61 -12.13 10.85 -13.36
CA MET A 61 -10.92 11.64 -13.04
C MET A 61 -10.67 11.63 -11.53
N SER A 62 -9.61 10.93 -11.13
CA SER A 62 -9.29 10.70 -9.74
C SER A 62 -7.78 10.70 -9.54
N LEU A 63 -7.33 11.48 -8.55
CA LEU A 63 -5.93 11.66 -8.24
C LEU A 63 -5.54 10.66 -7.15
N HIS A 64 -4.43 9.96 -7.37
CA HIS A 64 -3.97 8.92 -6.48
C HIS A 64 -2.46 8.99 -6.30
N PHE A 65 -1.98 8.49 -5.16
CA PHE A 65 -0.59 8.10 -5.00
C PHE A 65 -0.43 6.69 -5.55
N ILE A 66 0.45 6.54 -6.52
CA ILE A 66 0.80 5.28 -7.14
C ILE A 66 2.22 4.93 -6.72
N PHE A 67 2.38 3.72 -6.22
CA PHE A 67 3.66 3.23 -5.75
C PHE A 67 3.75 1.73 -5.93
N ARG A 68 4.97 1.21 -5.85
CA ARG A 68 5.22 -0.22 -5.75
C ARG A 68 5.39 -0.58 -4.28
N ALA A 69 4.63 -1.56 -3.81
CA ALA A 69 4.71 -1.99 -2.42
C ALA A 69 6.12 -2.52 -2.11
N PRO A 70 6.78 -2.04 -1.04
CA PRO A 70 8.07 -2.58 -0.64
C PRO A 70 7.91 -4.03 -0.17
N PRO A 71 8.98 -4.85 -0.26
CA PRO A 71 8.97 -6.18 0.31
C PRO A 71 8.87 -6.07 1.84
N LEU A 72 8.13 -7.00 2.47
CA LEU A 72 7.90 -7.03 3.94
C LEU A 72 9.16 -7.00 4.85
N PRO A 73 10.37 -7.46 4.45
CA PRO A 73 11.53 -7.43 5.34
C PRO A 73 11.95 -6.03 5.80
N TYR A 74 11.47 -4.98 5.13
CA TYR A 74 11.85 -3.60 5.44
C TYR A 74 11.11 -3.01 6.65
N SER A 75 9.95 -3.59 7.05
CA SER A 75 9.11 -3.03 8.12
C SER A 75 9.06 -3.87 9.41
N HIS A 76 9.26 -5.19 9.33
CA HIS A 76 9.17 -6.08 10.48
C HIS A 76 10.25 -7.17 10.48
N ASN A 77 10.55 -7.73 11.65
CA ASN A 77 11.42 -8.89 11.77
C ASN A 77 10.77 -10.09 11.07
N LEU A 78 11.27 -10.40 9.88
CA LEU A 78 10.77 -11.46 9.01
C LEU A 78 10.72 -12.83 9.71
N PHE A 79 11.63 -13.09 10.65
CA PHE A 79 11.76 -14.38 11.32
C PHE A 79 10.74 -14.61 12.43
N ALA A 80 10.12 -13.55 12.96
CA ALA A 80 9.08 -13.64 13.99
C ALA A 80 7.67 -13.71 13.40
N LEU A 81 7.49 -13.28 12.15
CA LEU A 81 6.22 -13.20 11.44
C LEU A 81 5.59 -14.55 10.98
N PRO A 82 6.31 -15.68 10.83
CA PRO A 82 5.70 -16.90 10.32
C PRO A 82 4.62 -17.48 11.24
N PHE A 83 4.76 -17.28 12.54
CA PHE A 83 3.81 -17.71 13.56
C PHE A 83 3.28 -16.52 14.34
N ASP A 84 1.99 -16.57 14.67
CA ASP A 84 1.39 -15.62 15.59
C ASP A 84 1.95 -15.83 17.01
N THR A 85 1.89 -14.78 17.83
CA THR A 85 2.37 -14.78 19.22
C THR A 85 1.74 -15.91 20.03
N ASN A 86 0.45 -16.19 19.77
CA ASN A 86 -0.27 -17.30 20.41
C ASN A 86 0.30 -18.68 20.05
N ILE A 87 0.77 -18.86 18.81
CA ILE A 87 1.38 -20.12 18.35
C ILE A 87 2.76 -20.28 18.98
N TRP A 88 3.55 -19.20 19.06
CA TRP A 88 4.84 -19.23 19.77
C TRP A 88 4.68 -19.64 21.23
N ILE A 89 3.70 -19.08 21.94
CA ILE A 89 3.38 -19.45 23.32
C ILE A 89 2.97 -20.92 23.39
N SER A 90 2.10 -21.36 22.48
CA SER A 90 1.65 -22.77 22.43
C SER A 90 2.80 -23.74 22.19
N CYS A 91 3.74 -23.40 21.29
CA CYS A 91 4.92 -24.21 21.04
C CYS A 91 5.83 -24.31 22.27
N ALA A 92 6.03 -23.19 22.99
CA ALA A 92 6.81 -23.17 24.23
C ALA A 92 6.16 -24.02 25.34
N ILE A 93 4.82 -23.97 25.46
CA ILE A 93 4.07 -24.80 26.41
C ILE A 93 4.20 -26.28 26.07
N VAL A 94 3.98 -26.66 24.81
CA VAL A 94 4.09 -28.06 24.36
C VAL A 94 5.51 -28.59 24.55
N LEU A 95 6.54 -27.80 24.19
CA LEU A 95 7.94 -28.17 24.41
C LEU A 95 8.24 -28.40 25.89
N SER A 96 7.75 -27.52 26.76
CA SER A 96 7.93 -27.64 28.21
C SER A 96 7.22 -28.88 28.77
N LEU A 97 5.99 -29.14 28.33
CA LEU A 97 5.21 -30.31 28.74
C LEU A 97 5.88 -31.61 28.31
N CYS A 98 6.30 -31.71 27.05
CA CYS A 98 7.01 -32.88 26.53
C CYS A 98 8.37 -33.08 27.22
N GLY A 99 9.10 -31.99 27.48
CA GLY A 99 10.35 -32.02 28.26
C GLY A 99 10.13 -32.56 29.68
N LEU A 100 9.05 -32.15 30.35
CA LEU A 100 8.69 -32.69 31.68
C LEU A 100 8.36 -34.19 31.63
N VAL A 101 7.62 -34.64 30.62
CA VAL A 101 7.32 -36.07 30.43
C VAL A 101 8.59 -36.88 30.22
N ILE A 102 9.50 -36.42 29.37
CA ILE A 102 10.80 -37.07 29.13
C ILE A 102 11.64 -37.06 30.40
N TRP A 103 11.65 -35.96 31.16
CA TRP A 103 12.34 -35.89 32.44
C TRP A 103 11.81 -36.91 33.46
N ILE A 104 10.48 -37.09 33.55
CA ILE A 104 9.87 -38.12 34.41
C ILE A 104 10.30 -39.52 33.96
N ILE A 105 10.26 -39.80 32.66
CA ILE A 105 10.64 -41.11 32.11
C ILE A 105 12.12 -41.40 32.39
N MET A 106 13.03 -40.46 32.11
CA MET A 106 14.47 -40.65 32.33
C MET A 106 14.81 -40.74 33.82
N SER A 107 14.14 -39.97 34.68
CA SER A 107 14.29 -40.07 36.14
C SER A 107 13.80 -41.41 36.68
N TRP A 108 12.74 -41.98 36.09
CA TRP A 108 12.26 -43.31 36.42
C TRP A 108 13.24 -44.40 35.96
N GLU A 109 13.73 -44.31 34.72
CA GLU A 109 14.72 -45.25 34.20
C GLU A 109 16.06 -45.20 34.96
N ALA A 110 16.43 -44.06 35.55
CA ALA A 110 17.63 -43.95 36.38
C ALA A 110 17.49 -44.71 37.72
N LYS A 111 16.26 -44.90 38.23
CA LYS A 111 15.98 -45.61 39.47
C LYS A 111 15.84 -47.12 39.28
N VAL A 112 15.50 -47.58 38.08
CA VAL A 112 15.28 -49.00 37.78
C VAL A 112 16.61 -49.69 37.47
N ALA A 113 16.98 -50.68 38.28
CA ALA A 113 18.29 -51.35 38.22
C ALA A 113 18.62 -52.00 36.87
N SER A 114 17.62 -52.52 36.14
CA SER A 114 17.84 -53.14 34.82
C SER A 114 18.26 -52.14 33.75
N PHE A 115 17.73 -50.91 33.77
CA PHE A 115 18.10 -49.85 32.84
C PHE A 115 19.39 -49.14 33.28
N ALA A 116 19.63 -49.02 34.59
CA ALA A 116 20.88 -48.49 35.12
C ALA A 116 22.09 -49.39 34.79
N ALA A 117 21.95 -50.71 34.95
CA ALA A 117 22.99 -51.68 34.58
C ALA A 117 23.29 -51.65 33.07
N ASN A 118 22.25 -51.49 32.24
CA ASN A 118 22.41 -51.37 30.79
C ASN A 118 23.18 -50.08 30.40
N ARG A 119 22.95 -48.94 31.09
CA ARG A 119 23.72 -47.70 30.84
C ARG A 119 25.19 -47.84 31.24
N GLN A 120 25.46 -48.50 32.37
CA GLN A 120 26.83 -48.80 32.80
C GLN A 120 27.58 -49.71 31.81
N MET A 121 26.90 -50.68 31.20
CA MET A 121 27.50 -51.53 30.15
C MET A 121 27.95 -50.73 28.91
N HIS A 122 27.34 -49.58 28.65
CA HIS A 122 27.65 -48.69 27.52
C HIS A 122 28.50 -47.46 27.92
N ASN A 123 29.01 -47.38 29.16
CA ASN A 123 29.74 -46.22 29.70
C ASN A 123 28.98 -44.87 29.59
N GLU A 124 27.65 -44.90 29.69
CA GLU A 124 26.82 -43.69 29.62
C GLU A 124 26.48 -43.15 31.02
N ASN A 125 26.62 -41.84 31.20
CA ASN A 125 26.21 -41.15 32.43
C ASN A 125 24.67 -41.02 32.49
N ALA A 126 24.13 -40.96 33.71
CA ALA A 126 22.73 -40.62 33.92
C ALA A 126 22.48 -39.18 33.44
N ALA A 127 21.38 -38.98 32.70
CA ALA A 127 21.04 -37.67 32.15
C ALA A 127 20.72 -36.67 33.27
N SER A 128 21.42 -35.53 33.27
CA SER A 128 21.08 -34.38 34.11
C SER A 128 19.87 -33.64 33.55
N PHE A 129 19.24 -32.80 34.38
CA PHE A 129 18.17 -31.91 33.93
C PHE A 129 18.60 -31.02 32.76
N LEU A 130 19.83 -30.49 32.80
CA LEU A 130 20.37 -29.65 31.73
C LEU A 130 20.59 -30.43 30.43
N ASP A 131 20.95 -31.71 30.52
CA ASP A 131 21.10 -32.57 29.33
C ASP A 131 19.77 -32.82 28.65
N ILE A 132 18.68 -32.92 29.42
CA ILE A 132 17.32 -33.04 28.91
C ILE A 132 16.87 -31.75 28.23
N VAL A 133 17.22 -30.58 28.79
CA VAL A 133 16.98 -29.29 28.13
C VAL A 133 17.76 -29.20 26.81
N MET A 134 19.02 -29.63 26.79
CA MET A 134 19.83 -29.67 25.57
C MET A 134 19.26 -30.64 24.53
N MET A 135 18.74 -31.80 24.97
CA MET A 135 18.00 -32.72 24.11
C MET A 135 16.76 -32.06 23.50
N GLN A 136 15.97 -31.31 24.28
CA GLN A 136 14.80 -30.59 23.77
C GLN A 136 15.20 -29.53 22.73
N ILE A 137 16.26 -28.76 22.99
CA ILE A 137 16.80 -27.79 22.03
C ILE A 137 17.28 -28.51 20.76
N GLY A 138 17.98 -29.63 20.90
CA GLY A 138 18.40 -30.48 19.80
C GLY A 138 17.22 -30.89 18.91
N VAL A 139 16.13 -31.36 19.51
CA VAL A 139 14.92 -31.74 18.76
C VAL A 139 14.29 -30.56 18.03
N VAL A 140 14.17 -29.40 18.68
CA VAL A 140 13.62 -28.18 18.04
C VAL A 140 14.49 -27.73 16.86
N CYS A 141 15.82 -27.79 17.03
CA CYS A 141 16.79 -27.44 16.01
C CYS A 141 17.04 -28.55 14.97
N GLN A 142 16.36 -29.70 15.09
CA GLN A 142 16.59 -30.89 14.26
C GLN A 142 18.04 -31.38 14.28
N MET A 143 18.72 -31.21 15.42
CA MET A 143 20.07 -31.66 15.67
C MET A 143 20.07 -32.96 16.48
N ASP A 144 21.21 -33.66 16.43
CA ASP A 144 21.43 -34.87 17.21
C ASP A 144 21.54 -34.57 18.72
N TYR A 145 21.25 -35.58 19.55
CA TYR A 145 21.32 -35.48 21.01
C TYR A 145 21.96 -36.73 21.61
N PHE A 146 22.76 -36.56 22.67
CA PHE A 146 23.59 -37.64 23.20
C PHE A 146 22.85 -38.60 24.15
N HIS A 147 21.81 -38.14 24.84
CA HIS A 147 21.12 -38.94 25.86
C HIS A 147 19.76 -39.42 25.36
N GLU A 148 19.64 -40.72 25.10
CA GLU A 148 18.40 -41.32 24.60
C GLU A 148 17.64 -42.10 25.70
N PRO A 149 16.31 -41.99 25.78
CA PRO A 149 15.49 -42.86 26.62
C PRO A 149 15.52 -44.32 26.13
N ARG A 150 15.73 -45.28 27.04
CA ARG A 150 15.85 -46.72 26.67
C ARG A 150 14.55 -47.49 26.79
N SER A 151 13.62 -47.04 27.63
CA SER A 151 12.28 -47.59 27.78
C SER A 151 11.49 -47.51 26.47
N THR A 152 10.68 -48.52 26.18
CA THR A 152 9.75 -48.50 25.04
C THR A 152 8.84 -47.26 25.07
N ALA A 153 8.40 -46.85 26.27
CA ALA A 153 7.59 -45.64 26.44
C ALA A 153 8.37 -44.36 26.09
N GLY A 154 9.65 -44.31 26.49
CA GLY A 154 10.56 -43.21 26.17
C GLY A 154 10.84 -43.11 24.67
N LYS A 155 11.08 -44.24 23.99
CA LYS A 155 11.27 -44.29 22.54
C LYS A 155 10.03 -43.81 21.78
N ILE A 156 8.83 -44.23 22.19
CA ILE A 156 7.57 -43.77 21.57
C ILE A 156 7.38 -42.26 21.81
N ALA A 157 7.67 -41.77 23.03
CA ALA A 157 7.58 -40.35 23.35
C ALA A 157 8.54 -39.49 22.52
N THR A 158 9.82 -39.89 22.44
CA THR A 158 10.83 -39.20 21.64
C THR A 158 10.52 -39.25 20.15
N PHE A 159 10.03 -40.39 19.63
CA PHE A 159 9.60 -40.50 18.24
C PHE A 159 8.43 -39.56 17.92
N SER A 160 7.43 -39.49 18.81
CA SER A 160 6.28 -38.59 18.65
C SER A 160 6.69 -37.12 18.69
N LEU A 161 7.61 -36.78 19.59
CA LEU A 161 8.21 -35.45 19.72
C LEU A 161 8.95 -35.05 18.42
N LEU A 162 9.84 -35.91 17.92
CA LEU A 162 10.60 -35.67 16.68
C LEU A 162 9.67 -35.48 15.48
N LEU A 163 8.64 -36.31 15.34
CA LEU A 163 7.66 -36.19 14.24
C LEU A 163 6.90 -34.85 14.32
N GLY A 164 6.43 -34.49 15.52
CA GLY A 164 5.71 -33.22 15.73
C GLY A 164 6.56 -31.98 15.42
N PHE A 165 7.78 -31.91 15.95
CA PHE A 165 8.69 -30.78 15.70
C PHE A 165 9.22 -30.75 14.27
N SER A 166 9.39 -31.90 13.61
CA SER A 166 9.73 -31.95 12.18
C SER A 166 8.62 -31.34 11.31
N TYR A 167 7.36 -31.65 11.60
CA TYR A 167 6.22 -31.03 10.92
C TYR A 167 6.15 -29.53 11.16
N LEU A 168 6.32 -29.08 12.42
CA LEU A 168 6.31 -27.66 12.78
C LEU A 168 7.42 -26.88 12.06
N TYR A 169 8.63 -27.44 12.02
CA TYR A 169 9.77 -26.85 11.32
C TYR A 169 9.52 -26.71 9.82
N ASN A 170 8.99 -27.77 9.18
CA ASN A 170 8.65 -27.72 7.75
C ASN A 170 7.58 -26.66 7.45
N ALA A 171 6.55 -26.55 8.30
CA ALA A 171 5.52 -25.52 8.17
C ALA A 171 6.11 -24.10 8.33
N PHE A 172 7.04 -23.92 9.27
CA PHE A 172 7.76 -22.66 9.48
C PHE A 172 8.58 -22.26 8.24
N CYS A 173 9.38 -23.17 7.70
CA CYS A 173 10.18 -22.94 6.50
C CYS A 173 9.31 -22.60 5.29
N ALA A 174 8.23 -23.35 5.05
CA ALA A 174 7.29 -23.07 3.97
C ALA A 174 6.68 -21.67 4.09
N ARG A 175 6.32 -21.25 5.31
CA ARG A 175 5.73 -19.93 5.56
C ARG A 175 6.72 -18.79 5.35
N ILE A 176 7.98 -18.95 5.74
CA ILE A 176 9.04 -17.96 5.46
C ILE A 176 9.20 -17.74 3.96
N VAL A 177 9.22 -18.82 3.16
CA VAL A 177 9.37 -18.71 1.70
C VAL A 177 8.22 -17.93 1.08
N VAL A 178 6.98 -18.19 1.49
CA VAL A 178 5.80 -17.43 1.04
C VAL A 178 5.91 -15.97 1.45
N LEU A 179 6.38 -15.69 2.67
CA LEU A 179 6.49 -14.34 3.18
C LEU A 179 7.57 -13.51 2.47
N LEU A 180 8.68 -14.14 2.08
CA LEU A 180 9.73 -13.52 1.27
C LEU A 180 9.21 -13.12 -0.13
N GLN A 181 8.24 -13.85 -0.66
CA GLN A 181 7.60 -13.55 -1.94
C GLN A 181 6.45 -12.55 -1.82
N ALA A 182 5.90 -12.35 -0.62
CA ALA A 182 4.80 -11.43 -0.39
C ALA A 182 5.28 -9.97 -0.37
N THR A 183 4.40 -9.05 -0.77
CA THR A 183 4.60 -7.61 -0.70
C THR A 183 3.82 -7.00 0.47
N ALA A 184 4.30 -5.90 1.06
CA ALA A 184 3.60 -5.24 2.14
C ALA A 184 2.22 -4.71 1.67
N ASN A 185 1.13 -5.28 2.22
CA ASN A 185 -0.24 -4.88 1.89
C ASN A 185 -0.80 -3.79 2.82
N ASN A 186 -0.07 -3.38 3.87
CA ASN A 186 -0.59 -2.50 4.93
C ASN A 186 -0.62 -1.00 4.57
N LEU A 187 -0.32 -0.62 3.33
CA LEU A 187 -0.26 0.79 2.89
C LEU A 187 -1.57 1.18 2.20
N HIS A 188 -2.61 1.46 2.99
CA HIS A 188 -3.94 1.84 2.48
C HIS A 188 -4.22 3.35 2.51
N ASP A 189 -3.48 4.12 3.31
CA ASP A 189 -3.70 5.56 3.49
C ASP A 189 -2.42 6.35 3.19
N TYR A 190 -2.57 7.61 2.76
CA TYR A 190 -1.44 8.50 2.49
C TYR A 190 -0.65 8.81 3.77
N LYS A 191 -1.27 8.68 4.94
CA LYS A 191 -0.63 8.79 6.27
C LYS A 191 0.36 7.65 6.49
N ALA A 192 -0.08 6.42 6.23
CA ALA A 192 0.75 5.23 6.33
C ALA A 192 1.93 5.30 5.34
N LEU A 193 1.71 5.88 4.16
CA LEU A 193 2.76 6.10 3.18
C LEU A 193 3.84 7.09 3.66
N TYR A 194 3.43 8.15 4.35
CA TYR A 194 4.35 9.11 4.96
C TYR A 194 5.13 8.48 6.13
N GLU A 195 4.46 7.71 6.99
CA GLU A 195 5.09 7.01 8.12
C GLU A 195 6.04 5.90 7.69
N ALA A 196 5.76 5.23 6.57
CA ALA A 196 6.63 4.23 5.95
C ALA A 196 7.94 4.81 5.40
N LYS A 197 8.17 6.13 5.55
CA LYS A 197 9.35 6.87 5.10
C LYS A 197 9.64 6.78 3.60
N MET A 198 8.67 6.35 2.79
CA MET A 198 8.82 6.28 1.34
C MET A 198 9.11 7.66 0.75
N ASP A 199 9.84 7.69 -0.37
CA ASP A 199 10.03 8.92 -1.12
C ASP A 199 8.76 9.24 -1.90
N MET A 200 8.39 10.52 -1.90
CA MET A 200 7.18 11.00 -2.56
C MET A 200 7.50 12.04 -3.61
N GLY A 201 6.72 12.06 -4.68
CA GLY A 201 6.74 13.10 -5.71
C GLY A 201 5.35 13.37 -6.25
N VAL A 202 5.24 14.44 -7.02
CA VAL A 202 3.96 14.90 -7.56
C VAL A 202 4.12 15.24 -9.03
N GLU A 203 3.09 14.94 -9.82
CA GLU A 203 3.03 15.33 -11.22
C GLU A 203 3.09 16.86 -11.36
N ALA A 204 3.97 17.35 -12.24
CA ALA A 204 4.22 18.76 -12.53
C ALA A 204 3.07 19.43 -13.30
N THR A 205 1.84 19.26 -12.83
CA THR A 205 0.65 19.88 -13.39
C THR A 205 0.28 21.11 -12.59
N SER A 206 -0.18 22.17 -13.27
CA SER A 206 -0.49 23.46 -12.65
C SER A 206 -1.39 23.36 -11.41
N TYR A 207 -2.42 22.50 -11.44
CA TYR A 207 -3.33 22.31 -10.32
C TYR A 207 -2.63 21.63 -9.13
N ASN A 208 -1.78 20.63 -9.37
CA ASN A 208 -1.03 19.96 -8.31
C ASN A 208 -0.06 20.92 -7.66
N ILE A 209 0.69 21.69 -8.45
CA ILE A 209 1.61 22.70 -7.94
C ILE A 209 0.84 23.70 -7.06
N TYR A 210 -0.31 24.20 -7.51
CA TYR A 210 -1.13 25.15 -6.75
C TYR A 210 -1.63 24.56 -5.41
N TYR A 211 -2.28 23.39 -5.44
CA TYR A 211 -2.89 22.80 -4.25
C TYR A 211 -1.86 22.22 -3.26
N PHE A 212 -0.66 21.85 -3.69
CA PHE A 212 0.40 21.45 -2.76
C PHE A 212 1.14 22.65 -2.17
N SER A 213 1.34 23.73 -2.93
CA SER A 213 2.06 24.92 -2.46
C SER A 213 1.24 25.82 -1.54
N HIS A 214 -0.06 26.00 -1.82
CA HIS A 214 -0.92 26.93 -1.08
C HIS A 214 -1.89 26.20 -0.13
N PRO A 215 -2.14 26.75 1.07
CA PRO A 215 -3.17 26.22 1.96
C PRO A 215 -4.55 26.34 1.31
N ASN A 216 -5.35 25.29 1.39
CA ASN A 216 -6.64 25.25 0.72
C ASN A 216 -7.65 24.36 1.47
N SER A 217 -8.94 24.58 1.20
CA SER A 217 -10.03 23.83 1.81
C SER A 217 -10.17 22.39 1.28
N ARG A 218 -9.47 22.06 0.18
CA ARG A 218 -9.55 20.78 -0.52
C ARG A 218 -8.63 19.72 0.08
N THR A 219 -7.54 20.11 0.73
CA THR A 219 -6.57 19.20 1.34
C THR A 219 -6.77 19.05 2.84
N ASN A 220 -6.27 17.95 3.39
CA ASN A 220 -5.93 17.89 4.80
C ASN A 220 -4.63 18.70 5.03
N GLU A 221 -4.76 19.86 5.65
CA GLU A 221 -3.65 20.82 5.82
C GLU A 221 -2.45 20.27 6.59
N ASP A 222 -2.70 19.45 7.63
CA ASP A 222 -1.64 18.91 8.48
C ASP A 222 -0.68 18.02 7.67
N TYR A 223 -1.24 17.07 6.92
CA TYR A 223 -0.47 16.14 6.10
C TYR A 223 0.04 16.80 4.80
N ARG A 224 -0.72 17.70 4.18
CA ARG A 224 -0.25 18.47 3.02
C ARG A 224 1.03 19.23 3.36
N LYS A 225 1.02 19.99 4.47
CA LYS A 225 2.18 20.79 4.90
C LYS A 225 3.39 19.91 5.17
N LEU A 226 3.20 18.78 5.86
CA LEU A 226 4.27 17.83 6.15
C LEU A 226 4.88 17.24 4.87
N ILE A 227 4.04 16.75 3.95
CA ILE A 227 4.50 16.15 2.69
C ILE A 227 5.19 17.21 1.82
N TYR A 228 4.59 18.40 1.69
CA TYR A 228 5.18 19.48 0.90
C TYR A 228 6.53 19.92 1.44
N GLN A 229 6.62 20.27 2.73
CA GLN A 229 7.84 20.83 3.31
C GLN A 229 8.97 19.81 3.45
N LYS A 230 8.67 18.57 3.83
CA LYS A 230 9.71 17.57 4.10
C LYS A 230 10.08 16.70 2.92
N LYS A 231 9.17 16.46 1.98
CA LYS A 231 9.39 15.48 0.90
C LYS A 231 9.44 16.11 -0.49
N ILE A 232 8.65 17.16 -0.75
CA ILE A 232 8.53 17.76 -2.10
C ILE A 232 9.45 18.97 -2.26
N ALA A 233 9.36 19.96 -1.38
CA ALA A 233 10.05 21.25 -1.47
C ALA A 233 11.59 21.17 -1.48
N PRO A 234 12.26 20.29 -0.70
CA PRO A 234 13.73 20.29 -0.63
C PRO A 234 14.42 20.00 -1.97
N ASN A 235 13.83 19.13 -2.79
CA ASN A 235 14.37 18.73 -4.10
C ASN A 235 13.46 19.13 -5.26
N ASN A 236 12.47 19.99 -5.02
CA ASN A 236 11.44 20.37 -5.98
C ASN A 236 10.89 19.17 -6.78
N LYS A 237 10.38 18.13 -6.08
CA LYS A 237 9.95 16.85 -6.67
C LYS A 237 8.64 16.92 -7.48
N PHE A 238 8.43 18.01 -8.21
CA PHE A 238 7.43 18.11 -9.26
C PHE A 238 8.04 17.57 -10.55
N LEU A 239 7.57 16.42 -10.99
CA LEU A 239 8.14 15.70 -12.13
C LEU A 239 7.09 15.50 -13.22
N PRO A 240 7.49 15.46 -14.50
CA PRO A 240 6.61 15.00 -15.57
C PRO A 240 6.08 13.59 -15.26
N ALA A 241 4.86 13.28 -15.70
CA ALA A 241 4.24 11.98 -15.43
C ALA A 241 5.11 10.80 -15.88
N THR A 242 5.78 10.93 -17.02
CA THR A 242 6.68 9.91 -17.56
C THR A 242 7.87 9.61 -16.64
N ASP A 243 8.51 10.64 -16.11
CA ASP A 243 9.70 10.49 -15.27
C ASP A 243 9.32 10.03 -13.86
N GLY A 244 8.22 10.56 -13.32
CA GLY A 244 7.67 10.11 -12.05
C GLY A 244 7.31 8.63 -12.07
N MET A 245 6.66 8.15 -13.13
CA MET A 245 6.31 6.72 -13.27
C MET A 245 7.52 5.82 -13.49
N ARG A 246 8.58 6.30 -14.17
CA ARG A 246 9.87 5.58 -14.24
C ARG A 246 10.53 5.43 -12.88
N LEU A 247 10.44 6.44 -12.01
CA LEU A 247 10.92 6.33 -10.64
C LEU A 247 10.10 5.32 -9.83
N VAL A 248 8.78 5.25 -10.01
CA VAL A 248 7.92 4.23 -9.39
C VAL A 248 8.31 2.82 -9.86
N GLN A 249 8.71 2.65 -11.12
CA GLN A 249 9.15 1.36 -11.66
C GLN A 249 10.47 0.91 -11.04
N ASN A 250 11.46 1.82 -10.98
CA ASN A 250 12.85 1.51 -10.62
C ASN A 250 13.14 1.58 -9.11
N SER A 251 12.33 2.30 -8.33
CA SER A 251 12.61 2.59 -6.92
C SER A 251 11.35 2.57 -6.06
N TYR A 252 11.52 2.54 -4.73
CA TYR A 252 10.42 2.63 -3.77
C TYR A 252 9.93 4.07 -3.63
N PHE A 253 9.29 4.53 -4.71
CA PHE A 253 8.79 5.89 -4.87
C PHE A 253 7.27 5.89 -4.96
N ALA A 254 6.66 6.88 -4.32
CA ALA A 254 5.25 7.15 -4.38
C ALA A 254 4.99 8.43 -5.18
N PHE A 255 4.31 8.27 -6.31
CA PHE A 255 4.06 9.36 -7.23
C PHE A 255 2.59 9.73 -7.26
N HIS A 256 2.29 11.01 -7.05
CA HIS A 256 0.95 11.56 -7.14
C HIS A 256 0.63 11.98 -8.57
N VAL A 257 -0.40 11.38 -9.16
CA VAL A 257 -0.75 11.55 -10.58
C VAL A 257 -2.22 11.21 -10.80
N GLU A 258 -2.79 11.65 -11.93
CA GLU A 258 -4.11 11.22 -12.38
C GLU A 258 -4.11 9.72 -12.75
N LEU A 259 -5.13 9.00 -12.28
CA LEU A 259 -5.26 7.57 -12.49
C LEU A 259 -5.29 7.17 -13.98
N THR A 260 -5.94 7.96 -14.83
CA THR A 260 -6.03 7.70 -16.29
C THR A 260 -4.64 7.71 -16.92
N THR A 261 -3.93 8.85 -16.77
CA THR A 261 -2.57 9.04 -17.27
C THR A 261 -1.61 7.97 -16.77
N ALA A 262 -1.70 7.65 -15.47
CA ALA A 262 -0.84 6.62 -14.91
C ALA A 262 -1.18 5.22 -15.41
N SER A 263 -2.46 4.89 -15.59
CA SER A 263 -2.88 3.58 -16.11
C SER A 263 -2.37 3.38 -17.53
N ASP A 264 -2.44 4.41 -18.38
CA ASP A 264 -1.90 4.37 -19.74
C ASP A 264 -0.38 4.15 -19.73
N LEU A 265 0.35 4.87 -18.88
CA LEU A 265 1.80 4.71 -18.73
C LEU A 265 2.17 3.32 -18.18
N ILE A 266 1.43 2.80 -17.20
CA ILE A 266 1.64 1.45 -16.64
C ILE A 266 1.41 0.39 -17.72
N LEU A 267 0.33 0.51 -18.50
CA LEU A 267 0.03 -0.44 -19.56
C LEU A 267 1.14 -0.47 -20.62
N ALA A 268 1.68 0.70 -20.98
CA ALA A 268 2.70 0.87 -21.99
C ALA A 268 4.13 0.47 -21.55
N THR A 269 4.50 0.71 -20.28
CA THR A 269 5.91 0.61 -19.85
C THR A 269 6.21 -0.48 -18.82
N PHE A 270 5.22 -0.96 -18.06
CA PHE A 270 5.44 -1.92 -16.98
C PHE A 270 5.28 -3.37 -17.45
N ASN A 271 6.11 -4.26 -16.90
CA ASN A 271 5.98 -5.69 -17.08
C ASN A 271 4.78 -6.25 -16.29
N ASN A 272 4.29 -7.44 -16.66
CA ASN A 272 3.13 -8.06 -15.98
C ASN A 272 3.35 -8.27 -14.48
N GLN A 273 4.56 -8.67 -14.07
CA GLN A 273 4.90 -8.80 -12.65
C GLN A 273 4.91 -7.46 -11.93
N GLU A 274 5.40 -6.40 -12.59
CA GLU A 274 5.45 -5.05 -12.02
C GLU A 274 4.05 -4.46 -11.88
N LYS A 275 3.18 -4.67 -12.88
CA LYS A 275 1.76 -4.31 -12.83
C LYS A 275 1.07 -4.90 -11.60
N CYS A 276 1.33 -6.17 -11.27
CA CYS A 276 0.80 -6.82 -10.07
C CYS A 276 1.37 -6.27 -8.76
N ALA A 277 2.53 -5.61 -8.77
CA ALA A 277 3.16 -5.02 -7.59
C ALA A 277 2.75 -3.55 -7.35
N VAL A 278 2.16 -2.89 -8.35
CA VAL A 278 1.65 -1.52 -8.22
C VAL A 278 0.43 -1.51 -7.29
N ARG A 279 0.40 -0.50 -6.43
CA ARG A 279 -0.72 -0.18 -5.54
C ARG A 279 -1.09 1.27 -5.72
N LYS A 280 -2.36 1.57 -5.44
CA LYS A 280 -2.90 2.93 -5.43
C LYS A 280 -3.45 3.25 -4.06
N VAL A 281 -3.23 4.49 -3.64
CA VAL A 281 -3.80 5.08 -2.42
C VAL A 281 -4.45 6.39 -2.80
N ASN A 282 -5.56 6.73 -2.15
CA ASN A 282 -6.28 7.96 -2.42
C ASN A 282 -5.38 9.18 -2.18
N SER A 283 -5.57 10.22 -2.99
CA SER A 283 -4.89 11.50 -2.83
C SER A 283 -5.21 12.16 -1.47
N ILE A 284 -4.37 13.11 -1.07
CA ILE A 284 -4.66 14.05 0.03
C ILE A 284 -5.82 14.99 -0.29
N PHE A 285 -6.25 15.06 -1.55
CA PHE A 285 -7.38 15.86 -1.99
C PHE A 285 -8.67 15.18 -1.58
N LYS A 286 -9.60 15.97 -1.00
CA LYS A 286 -10.99 15.57 -0.83
C LYS A 286 -11.57 15.18 -2.19
N GLU A 287 -12.43 14.16 -2.19
CA GLU A 287 -13.14 13.71 -3.37
C GLU A 287 -13.97 14.87 -3.93
N ASP A 288 -13.53 15.41 -5.05
CA ASP A 288 -14.26 16.42 -5.80
C ASP A 288 -14.00 16.22 -7.28
N LYS A 289 -15.09 16.22 -8.04
CA LYS A 289 -15.09 15.93 -9.47
C LYS A 289 -14.79 17.22 -10.24
N PRO A 290 -14.09 17.17 -11.36
CA PRO A 290 -13.87 18.35 -12.16
C PRO A 290 -15.14 18.64 -13.00
N TYR A 291 -15.57 19.89 -13.04
CA TYR A 291 -16.77 20.32 -13.76
C TYR A 291 -16.40 21.22 -14.93
N LEU A 292 -17.23 21.21 -15.96
CA LEU A 292 -17.20 22.26 -16.98
C LEU A 292 -17.65 23.58 -16.35
N ALA A 293 -17.03 24.70 -16.74
CA ALA A 293 -17.38 26.01 -16.22
C ALA A 293 -17.80 26.97 -17.33
N SER A 294 -18.69 27.91 -17.00
CA SER A 294 -19.01 29.09 -17.80
C SER A 294 -19.00 30.34 -16.92
N PRO A 295 -18.86 31.54 -17.52
CA PRO A 295 -19.08 32.79 -16.81
C PRO A 295 -20.51 32.88 -16.27
N ILE A 296 -20.71 33.49 -15.10
CA ILE A 296 -22.03 33.58 -14.44
C ILE A 296 -23.10 34.22 -15.36
N ASN A 297 -22.71 35.18 -16.19
CA ASN A 297 -23.61 35.93 -17.07
C ASN A 297 -23.72 35.37 -18.49
N SER A 298 -23.12 34.21 -18.78
CA SER A 298 -23.13 33.64 -20.14
C SER A 298 -24.50 33.08 -20.51
N THR A 299 -25.07 33.57 -21.62
CA THR A 299 -26.35 33.14 -22.19
C THR A 299 -26.30 31.72 -22.77
N VAL A 300 -25.11 31.21 -23.06
CA VAL A 300 -24.89 29.87 -23.66
C VAL A 300 -24.99 28.75 -22.61
N THR A 301 -24.91 29.10 -21.33
CA THR A 301 -24.86 28.16 -20.20
C THR A 301 -26.04 27.18 -20.18
N GLU A 302 -27.27 27.66 -20.40
CA GLU A 302 -28.48 26.82 -20.36
C GLU A 302 -28.52 25.83 -21.52
N TYR A 303 -28.20 26.29 -22.73
CA TYR A 303 -28.13 25.45 -23.92
C TYR A 303 -27.07 24.35 -23.78
N LEU A 304 -25.89 24.67 -23.24
CA LEU A 304 -24.84 23.69 -22.96
C LEU A 304 -25.27 22.67 -21.91
N MET A 305 -25.94 23.10 -20.83
CA MET A 305 -26.40 22.21 -19.78
C MET A 305 -27.42 21.19 -20.32
N ILE A 306 -28.40 21.64 -21.11
CA ILE A 306 -29.39 20.75 -21.75
C ILE A 306 -28.71 19.77 -22.71
N GLY A 307 -27.80 20.27 -23.55
CA GLY A 307 -27.05 19.44 -24.51
C GLY A 307 -26.21 18.35 -23.83
N LEU A 308 -25.51 18.70 -22.75
CA LEU A 308 -24.65 17.77 -22.00
C LEU A 308 -25.48 16.71 -21.26
N VAL A 309 -26.58 17.11 -20.60
CA VAL A 309 -27.47 16.16 -19.90
C VAL A 309 -28.08 15.15 -20.88
N ASN A 310 -28.60 15.62 -22.02
CA ASN A 310 -29.16 14.74 -23.05
C ASN A 310 -28.13 13.76 -23.60
N SER A 311 -26.90 14.22 -23.83
CA SER A 311 -25.79 13.38 -24.28
C SER A 311 -25.44 12.31 -23.25
N HIS A 312 -25.43 12.68 -21.97
CA HIS A 312 -25.13 11.76 -20.87
C HIS A 312 -26.20 10.66 -20.73
N LEU A 313 -27.48 11.03 -20.86
CA LEU A 313 -28.61 10.10 -20.86
C LEU A 313 -28.55 9.13 -22.05
N LYS A 314 -28.21 9.62 -23.24
CA LYS A 314 -28.09 8.81 -24.46
C LYS A 314 -26.94 7.80 -24.36
N SER A 315 -25.79 8.23 -23.84
CA SER A 315 -24.63 7.36 -23.58
C SER A 315 -24.93 6.26 -22.55
N SER A 316 -25.66 6.60 -21.47
CA SER A 316 -26.11 5.63 -20.47
C SER A 316 -27.08 4.60 -21.07
N SER A 317 -28.00 5.05 -21.94
CA SER A 317 -28.92 4.18 -22.65
C SER A 317 -28.23 3.24 -23.66
N SER A 318 -27.19 3.69 -24.35
CA SER A 318 -26.40 2.82 -25.25
C SER A 318 -25.56 1.79 -24.50
N SER A 319 -25.03 2.12 -23.32
CA SER A 319 -24.28 1.17 -22.49
C SER A 319 -25.16 0.08 -21.88
N LEU A 320 -26.46 0.34 -21.69
CA LEU A 320 -27.44 -0.68 -21.28
C LEU A 320 -27.84 -1.63 -22.42
N LYS A 321 -27.72 -1.19 -23.68
CA LYS A 321 -28.00 -2.02 -24.87
C LYS A 321 -26.87 -2.96 -25.26
N SER A 322 -25.65 -2.77 -24.75
CA SER A 322 -24.52 -3.68 -24.99
C SER A 322 -24.37 -4.77 -23.92
N VAL A 323 -25.33 -4.88 -22.98
CA VAL A 323 -25.35 -5.85 -21.88
C VAL A 323 -26.50 -6.87 -22.04
N PHE A 324 -27.20 -6.85 -23.17
CA PHE A 324 -28.20 -7.85 -23.55
C PHE A 324 -27.83 -8.57 -24.85
#